data_AF-A0A8E2I514-F1
#
_entry.id   AF-A0A8E2I514-F1
#
_cell.length_a   1.000
_cell.length_b   1.000
_cell.length_c   1.000
_cell.angle_alpha   90.00
_cell.angle_beta   90.00
_cell.angle_gamma   90.00
#
_symmetry.space_group_name_H-M   'P 1'
#
loop_
_entity.id
_entity.type
_entity.pdbx_description
1 polymer ?
#
loop_
_entity_poly.entity_id
_entity_poly.type
_entity_poly.pdbx_seq_one_letter_code
_entity_poly.pdbx_strand_id
1 'polypeptide(L)'
;MKKIFISFLSLMVIFVLAACSDKADPVNSNVKSKKEDSLTLQEVFEKTTEASKNLKSVHSDLELKQTMSVPGQSDNMNINSTVSVDMVLDPIAMHQKMKMNIEGGDASVQGQAMDTEAYLSKEGIFMFEPTSGVWMQLPKELSDTVLQMPEQQMNPAEQLNQLKEFADDFSFKQDDAQYILSLKASGDKFDQFLKDNAKQLMPDQLKENEELFNNLKFKNVEYEIFIDKKTFDITKLN
;
A
#
# COMPACT_ATOMS: atom_id res chain seq x y z
N MET A 1 35.58 56.17 -28.85
CA MET A 1 35.73 55.48 -27.54
C MET A 1 34.46 55.78 -26.74
N LYS A 2 33.66 54.87 -26.19
CA LYS A 2 33.59 53.40 -26.09
C LYS A 2 32.09 53.07 -26.00
N LYS A 3 31.68 52.00 -26.68
CA LYS A 3 30.38 51.34 -26.51
C LYS A 3 30.29 50.75 -25.11
N ILE A 4 29.14 50.84 -24.43
CA ILE A 4 28.71 49.84 -23.45
C ILE A 4 27.18 49.67 -23.57
N PHE A 5 26.79 48.69 -24.37
CA PHE A 5 25.52 47.98 -24.25
C PHE A 5 25.71 46.96 -23.12
N ILE A 6 24.94 47.03 -22.05
CA ILE A 6 24.78 45.91 -21.12
C ILE A 6 23.31 45.52 -21.16
N SER A 7 23.04 44.55 -22.03
CA SER A 7 21.88 43.67 -21.94
C SER A 7 22.16 42.71 -20.78
N PHE A 8 21.40 42.83 -19.69
CA PHE A 8 21.33 41.75 -18.72
C PHE A 8 20.22 40.79 -19.17
N LEU A 9 20.70 39.66 -19.66
CA LEU A 9 19.97 38.45 -20.00
C LEU A 9 19.03 38.09 -18.84
N SER A 10 17.72 38.26 -19.08
CA SER A 10 16.67 37.65 -18.28
C SER A 10 16.88 36.14 -18.34
N LEU A 11 17.46 35.57 -17.27
CA LEU A 11 17.46 34.13 -17.06
C LEU A 11 16.06 33.73 -16.63
N MET A 12 15.17 33.63 -17.61
CA MET A 12 13.87 33.01 -17.45
C MET A 12 14.12 31.53 -17.19
N VAL A 13 14.17 31.16 -15.90
CA VAL A 13 14.11 29.77 -15.45
C VAL A 13 12.73 29.26 -15.89
N ILE A 14 12.73 28.51 -16.99
CA ILE A 14 11.55 27.79 -17.43
C ILE A 14 11.37 26.64 -16.43
N PHE A 15 10.45 26.82 -15.48
CA PHE A 15 9.83 25.68 -14.82
C PHE A 15 9.11 24.89 -15.90
N VAL A 16 9.77 23.84 -16.41
CA VAL A 16 9.11 22.86 -17.28
C VAL A 16 8.26 21.99 -16.36
N LEU A 17 7.02 22.44 -16.15
CA LEU A 17 5.91 21.57 -15.73
C LEU A 17 5.60 20.66 -16.92
N ALA A 18 6.22 19.48 -16.96
CA ALA A 18 5.87 18.43 -17.91
C ALA A 18 5.88 17.07 -17.20
N ALA A 19 5.06 16.89 -16.17
CA ALA A 19 5.07 15.70 -15.32
C ALA A 19 4.11 14.57 -15.76
N CYS A 20 3.46 14.64 -16.93
CA CYS A 20 2.54 13.56 -17.36
C CYS A 20 3.07 12.68 -18.51
N SER A 21 4.23 12.96 -19.10
CA SER A 21 4.75 12.22 -20.26
C SER A 21 6.07 11.49 -20.05
N ASP A 22 6.59 11.50 -18.82
CA ASP A 22 7.94 10.99 -18.57
C ASP A 22 7.96 9.45 -18.54
N LYS A 23 8.92 8.92 -19.29
CA LYS A 23 9.26 7.50 -19.30
C LYS A 23 10.07 7.18 -18.06
N ALA A 24 10.12 5.90 -17.68
CA ALA A 24 10.88 5.51 -16.51
C ALA A 24 12.38 5.80 -16.69
N ASP A 25 12.99 6.45 -15.70
CA ASP A 25 14.44 6.65 -15.67
C ASP A 25 15.15 5.36 -15.24
N PRO A 26 16.27 4.98 -15.87
CA PRO A 26 17.04 3.84 -15.41
C PRO A 26 17.62 4.13 -14.01
N VAL A 27 17.52 3.16 -13.09
CA VAL A 27 18.08 3.33 -11.73
C VAL A 27 19.59 3.52 -11.71
N ASN A 28 20.29 3.09 -12.77
CA ASN A 28 21.72 3.35 -12.99
C ASN A 28 22.09 3.16 -14.48
N SER A 29 23.32 3.55 -14.84
CA SER A 29 23.82 3.53 -16.22
C SER A 29 23.95 2.14 -16.87
N ASN A 30 23.81 1.05 -16.11
CA ASN A 30 23.99 -0.31 -16.62
C ASN A 30 22.68 -0.98 -17.07
N VAL A 31 21.53 -0.37 -16.75
CA VAL A 31 20.21 -0.87 -17.13
C VAL A 31 20.03 -0.75 -18.64
N LYS A 32 19.65 -1.85 -19.31
CA LYS A 32 19.57 -1.90 -20.78
C LYS A 32 18.17 -1.53 -21.26
N SER A 33 18.01 -0.31 -21.81
CA SER A 33 16.73 0.13 -22.39
C SER A 33 16.22 -0.77 -23.54
N LYS A 34 15.17 -1.55 -23.28
CA LYS A 34 14.35 -2.31 -24.25
C LYS A 34 13.11 -1.51 -24.67
N LYS A 35 12.30 -2.09 -25.56
CA LYS A 35 11.07 -1.43 -26.08
C LYS A 35 9.98 -1.28 -25.01
N GLU A 36 9.88 -2.22 -24.08
CA GLU A 36 9.03 -2.12 -22.87
C GLU A 36 9.47 -0.94 -21.97
N ASP A 37 10.75 -0.58 -22.01
CA ASP A 37 11.33 0.51 -21.19
C ASP A 37 10.91 1.92 -21.65
N SER A 38 10.05 1.98 -22.68
CA SER A 38 9.53 3.22 -23.25
C SER A 38 8.10 3.57 -22.83
N LEU A 39 7.48 2.77 -21.96
CA LEU A 39 6.16 3.08 -21.41
C LEU A 39 6.22 4.28 -20.47
N THR A 40 5.17 5.09 -20.52
CA THR A 40 4.88 6.16 -19.58
C THR A 40 4.30 5.58 -18.28
N LEU A 41 4.33 6.36 -17.20
CA LEU A 41 3.73 5.98 -15.93
C LEU A 41 2.25 5.61 -16.09
N GLN A 42 1.50 6.41 -16.87
CA GLN A 42 0.08 6.16 -17.13
C GLN A 42 -0.15 4.82 -17.87
N GLU A 43 0.67 4.50 -18.86
CA GLU A 43 0.57 3.21 -19.57
C GLU A 43 0.90 2.03 -18.66
N VAL A 44 1.89 2.17 -17.77
CA VAL A 44 2.21 1.12 -16.77
C VAL A 44 1.04 0.93 -15.81
N PHE A 45 0.44 2.02 -15.33
CA PHE A 45 -0.77 2.00 -14.51
C PHE A 45 -1.95 1.31 -15.20
N GLU A 46 -2.22 1.62 -16.47
CA GLU A 46 -3.29 0.98 -17.23
C GLU A 46 -3.05 -0.51 -17.42
N LYS A 47 -1.82 -0.91 -17.79
CA LYS A 47 -1.45 -2.31 -17.98
C LYS A 47 -1.49 -3.11 -16.68
N THR A 48 -1.09 -2.52 -15.57
CA THR A 48 -1.15 -3.15 -14.25
C THR A 48 -2.61 -3.41 -13.83
N THR A 49 -3.49 -2.42 -14.03
CA THR A 49 -4.93 -2.59 -13.81
C THR A 49 -5.56 -3.62 -14.77
N GLU A 50 -5.05 -3.75 -15.98
CA GLU A 50 -5.54 -4.76 -16.92
C GLU A 50 -5.08 -6.17 -16.56
N ALA A 51 -3.81 -6.34 -16.18
CA ALA A 51 -3.26 -7.60 -15.70
C ALA A 51 -4.05 -8.11 -14.47
N SER A 52 -4.37 -7.21 -13.54
CA SER A 52 -5.07 -7.55 -12.31
C SER A 52 -6.51 -8.03 -12.50
N LYS A 53 -7.20 -7.65 -13.59
CA LYS A 53 -8.56 -8.15 -13.90
C LYS A 53 -8.58 -9.66 -14.15
N ASN A 54 -7.45 -10.23 -14.54
CA ASN A 54 -7.31 -11.66 -14.82
C ASN A 54 -6.72 -12.44 -13.63
N LEU A 55 -6.47 -11.76 -12.50
CA LEU A 55 -5.95 -12.39 -11.30
C LEU A 55 -6.99 -13.38 -10.76
N LYS A 56 -6.57 -14.63 -10.54
CA LYS A 56 -7.44 -15.69 -9.98
C LYS A 56 -7.12 -16.01 -8.53
N SER A 57 -5.84 -15.92 -8.22
CA SER A 57 -5.28 -16.19 -6.91
C SER A 57 -4.04 -15.35 -6.70
N VAL A 58 -3.75 -15.03 -5.45
CA VAL A 58 -2.56 -14.27 -5.05
C VAL A 58 -1.98 -14.88 -3.78
N HIS A 59 -0.66 -14.88 -3.72
CA HIS A 59 0.08 -15.14 -2.49
C HIS A 59 0.80 -13.84 -2.09
N SER A 60 0.71 -13.48 -0.82
CA SER A 60 1.31 -12.26 -0.29
C SER A 60 1.98 -12.52 1.06
N ASP A 61 3.25 -12.14 1.17
CA ASP A 61 3.95 -12.03 2.44
C ASP A 61 4.05 -10.55 2.84
N LEU A 62 3.63 -10.23 4.05
CA LEU A 62 3.62 -8.88 4.59
C LEU A 62 4.49 -8.81 5.84
N GLU A 63 5.40 -7.84 5.88
CA GLU A 63 6.11 -7.44 7.10
C GLU A 63 5.58 -6.09 7.57
N LEU A 64 5.04 -6.04 8.78
CA LEU A 64 4.54 -4.81 9.40
C LEU A 64 5.42 -4.47 10.60
N LYS A 65 5.94 -3.24 10.62
CA LYS A 65 6.71 -2.69 11.74
C LYS A 65 6.03 -1.42 12.19
N GLN A 66 5.47 -1.45 13.39
CA GLN A 66 4.72 -0.34 13.95
C GLN A 66 5.34 0.09 15.28
N THR A 67 5.56 1.39 15.45
CA THR A 67 6.01 1.99 16.71
C THR A 67 4.94 2.95 17.19
N MET A 68 4.46 2.74 18.41
CA MET A 68 3.43 3.55 19.04
C MET A 68 3.97 4.22 20.31
N SER A 69 3.58 5.47 20.53
CA SER A 69 3.84 6.20 21.77
C SER A 69 2.51 6.54 22.42
N VAL A 70 2.30 6.07 23.65
CA VAL A 70 1.06 6.32 24.40
C VAL A 70 1.33 7.41 25.45
N PRO A 71 0.57 8.51 25.50
CA PRO A 71 0.72 9.53 26.53
C PRO A 71 0.64 8.92 27.93
N GLY A 72 1.65 9.17 28.76
CA GLY A 72 1.74 8.63 30.12
C GLY A 72 2.49 7.30 30.24
N GLN A 73 2.92 6.68 29.14
CA GLN A 73 3.90 5.59 29.13
C GLN A 73 5.28 6.13 28.72
N SER A 74 6.33 5.71 29.42
CA SER A 74 7.70 6.18 29.15
C SER A 74 8.33 5.52 27.92
N ASP A 75 7.91 4.29 27.61
CA ASP A 75 8.52 3.47 26.58
C ASP A 75 7.57 3.31 25.40
N ASN A 76 8.13 3.37 24.20
CA ASN A 76 7.38 3.07 22.98
C ASN A 76 6.99 1.59 22.96
N MET A 77 5.82 1.31 22.38
CA MET A 77 5.39 -0.03 22.05
C MET A 77 5.76 -0.31 20.59
N ASN A 78 6.63 -1.30 20.36
CA ASN A 78 6.99 -1.77 19.04
C ASN A 78 6.24 -3.07 18.74
N ILE A 79 5.50 -3.09 17.63
CA ILE A 79 4.74 -4.25 17.16
C ILE A 79 5.35 -4.66 15.84
N ASN A 80 5.91 -5.86 15.80
CA ASN A 80 6.44 -6.47 14.58
C ASN A 80 5.56 -7.65 14.21
N SER A 81 4.98 -7.62 13.01
CA SER A 81 4.13 -8.69 12.51
C SER A 81 4.61 -9.20 11.17
N THR A 82 4.53 -10.51 10.99
CA THR A 82 4.64 -11.16 9.68
C THR A 82 3.30 -11.80 9.36
N VAL A 83 2.76 -11.55 8.17
CA VAL A 83 1.51 -12.13 7.70
C VAL A 83 1.78 -12.82 6.38
N SER A 84 1.32 -14.05 6.22
CA SER A 84 1.34 -14.76 4.94
C SER A 84 -0.10 -15.09 4.57
N VAL A 85 -0.49 -14.74 3.35
CA VAL A 85 -1.86 -14.87 2.86
C VAL A 85 -1.85 -15.58 1.51
N ASP A 86 -2.60 -16.67 1.42
CA ASP A 86 -3.00 -17.28 0.16
C ASP A 86 -4.47 -16.97 -0.09
N MET A 87 -4.80 -16.44 -1.26
CA MET A 87 -6.16 -16.05 -1.60
C MET A 87 -6.53 -16.55 -3.00
N VAL A 88 -7.74 -17.07 -3.12
CA VAL A 88 -8.45 -17.32 -4.39
C VAL A 88 -9.62 -16.35 -4.45
N LEU A 89 -9.80 -15.67 -5.59
CA LEU A 89 -10.82 -14.62 -5.73
C LEU A 89 -12.18 -15.20 -6.12
N ASP A 90 -12.24 -16.16 -7.05
CA ASP A 90 -13.48 -16.82 -7.48
C ASP A 90 -13.35 -18.36 -7.50
N PRO A 91 -14.06 -19.08 -6.61
CA PRO A 91 -14.78 -18.53 -5.46
C PRO A 91 -13.82 -18.03 -4.38
N ILE A 92 -14.26 -17.05 -3.60
CA ILE A 92 -13.46 -16.52 -2.50
C ILE A 92 -13.07 -17.62 -1.51
N ALA A 93 -11.77 -17.78 -1.33
CA ALA A 93 -11.16 -18.62 -0.30
C ALA A 93 -9.85 -17.98 0.13
N MET A 94 -9.54 -18.05 1.42
CA MET A 94 -8.32 -17.46 1.95
C MET A 94 -7.73 -18.35 3.04
N HIS A 95 -6.42 -18.43 3.08
CA HIS A 95 -5.65 -18.95 4.19
C HIS A 95 -4.70 -17.85 4.65
N GLN A 96 -4.72 -17.56 5.94
CA GLN A 96 -3.87 -16.54 6.53
C GLN A 96 -3.13 -17.11 7.74
N LYS A 97 -1.82 -16.82 7.80
CA LYS A 97 -1.00 -17.02 8.99
C LYS A 97 -0.43 -15.69 9.41
N MET A 98 -0.54 -15.35 10.69
CA MET A 98 0.07 -14.16 11.26
C MET A 98 0.92 -14.55 12.46
N LYS A 99 2.09 -13.94 12.56
CA LYS A 99 2.91 -13.93 13.78
C LYS A 99 3.12 -12.50 14.19
N MET A 100 2.80 -12.18 15.43
CA MET A 100 2.96 -10.84 15.99
C MET A 100 3.84 -10.90 17.24
N ASN A 101 4.78 -9.98 17.36
CA ASN A 101 5.61 -9.78 18.55
C ASN A 101 5.48 -8.34 19.04
N ILE A 102 5.26 -8.18 20.35
CA ILE A 102 5.10 -6.88 21.01
C ILE A 102 6.24 -6.67 22.01
N GLU A 103 6.97 -5.57 21.84
CA GLU A 103 8.09 -5.15 22.67
C GLU A 103 7.83 -3.76 23.25
N GLY A 104 8.21 -3.53 24.51
CA GLY A 104 7.97 -2.25 25.20
C GLY A 104 6.50 -2.03 25.59
N GLY A 105 6.17 -0.84 26.08
CA GLY A 105 4.85 -0.54 26.65
C GLY A 105 4.56 -1.24 27.98
N ASP A 106 3.30 -1.51 28.29
CA ASP A 106 2.86 -2.15 29.55
C ASP A 106 3.41 -3.59 29.67
N ALA A 107 3.98 -3.93 30.82
CA ALA A 107 4.56 -5.26 31.07
C ALA A 107 3.55 -6.42 30.93
N SER A 108 2.25 -6.16 31.02
CA SER A 108 1.19 -7.16 30.83
C SER A 108 1.02 -7.62 29.38
N VAL A 109 1.47 -6.83 28.40
CA VAL A 109 1.37 -7.15 26.97
C VAL A 109 2.72 -7.50 26.33
N GLN A 110 3.83 -7.33 27.06
CA GLN A 110 5.18 -7.65 26.59
C GLN A 110 5.37 -9.17 26.43
N GLY A 111 6.02 -9.57 25.33
CA GLY A 111 6.34 -10.98 25.08
C GLY A 111 5.14 -11.86 24.74
N GLN A 112 3.96 -11.26 24.52
CA GLN A 112 2.80 -11.94 23.96
C GLN A 112 3.03 -12.15 22.47
N ALA A 113 3.79 -13.19 22.12
CA ALA A 113 3.82 -13.69 20.76
C ALA A 113 2.44 -14.28 20.44
N MET A 114 1.75 -13.68 19.47
CA MET A 114 0.45 -14.17 19.01
C MET A 114 0.63 -14.75 17.61
N ASP A 115 0.62 -16.08 17.55
CA ASP A 115 0.52 -16.82 16.31
C ASP A 115 -0.96 -17.10 16.06
N THR A 116 -1.49 -16.59 14.95
CA THR A 116 -2.87 -16.85 14.55
C THR A 116 -2.90 -17.49 13.16
N GLU A 117 -3.89 -18.36 12.97
CA GLU A 117 -4.15 -19.00 11.69
C GLU A 117 -5.66 -18.91 11.41
N ALA A 118 -6.01 -18.54 10.19
CA ALA A 118 -7.40 -18.38 9.79
C ALA A 118 -7.65 -18.92 8.38
N TYR A 119 -8.85 -19.43 8.17
CA TYR A 119 -9.39 -19.78 6.86
C TYR A 119 -10.67 -19.01 6.60
N LEU A 120 -10.85 -18.53 5.37
CA LEU A 120 -12.12 -18.07 4.84
C LEU A 120 -12.54 -19.03 3.73
N SER A 121 -13.81 -19.41 3.75
CA SER A 121 -14.47 -20.11 2.66
C SER A 121 -15.93 -19.67 2.57
N LYS A 122 -16.69 -20.22 1.61
CA LYS A 122 -18.13 -20.01 1.51
C LYS A 122 -18.91 -20.43 2.78
N GLU A 123 -18.35 -21.32 3.59
CA GLU A 123 -18.97 -21.78 4.84
C GLU A 123 -18.75 -20.79 6.00
N GLY A 124 -17.78 -19.88 5.86
CA GLY A 124 -17.50 -18.81 6.79
C GLY A 124 -16.02 -18.70 7.15
N ILE A 125 -15.75 -17.96 8.21
CA ILE A 125 -14.42 -17.71 8.73
C ILE A 125 -14.14 -18.68 9.89
N PHE A 126 -13.00 -19.35 9.81
CA PHE A 126 -12.49 -20.26 10.83
C PHE A 126 -11.19 -19.70 11.37
N MET A 127 -11.04 -19.68 12.68
CA MET A 127 -9.84 -19.20 13.37
C MET A 127 -9.33 -20.30 14.30
N PHE A 128 -8.02 -20.53 14.26
CA PHE A 128 -7.36 -21.46 15.16
C PHE A 128 -7.13 -20.79 16.52
N GLU A 129 -7.59 -21.42 17.59
CA GLU A 129 -7.30 -21.00 18.96
C GLU A 129 -6.09 -21.79 19.48
N PRO A 130 -4.90 -21.18 19.57
CA PRO A 130 -3.68 -21.93 19.84
C PRO A 130 -3.60 -22.50 21.26
N THR A 131 -4.33 -21.95 22.23
CA THR A 131 -4.28 -22.40 23.64
C THR A 131 -4.98 -23.75 23.82
N SER A 132 -6.14 -23.92 23.20
CA SER A 132 -6.96 -25.14 23.26
C SER A 132 -6.75 -26.07 22.06
N GLY A 133 -6.11 -25.58 20.99
CA GLY A 133 -5.80 -26.36 19.80
C GLY A 133 -7.03 -26.70 18.95
N VAL A 134 -8.08 -25.86 19.00
CA VAL A 134 -9.33 -26.08 18.28
C VAL A 134 -9.57 -25.00 17.23
N TRP A 135 -10.29 -25.37 16.17
CA TRP A 135 -10.84 -24.42 15.21
C TRP A 135 -12.18 -23.90 15.69
N MET A 136 -12.31 -22.58 15.72
CA MET A 136 -13.56 -21.90 16.03
C MET A 136 -14.09 -21.24 14.77
N GLN A 137 -15.36 -21.48 14.46
CA GLN A 137 -16.05 -20.75 13.40
C GLN A 137 -16.55 -19.42 13.98
N LEU A 138 -16.28 -18.31 13.28
CA LEU A 138 -16.81 -17.01 13.67
C LEU A 138 -18.33 -16.96 13.44
N PRO A 139 -19.05 -16.08 14.17
CA PRO A 139 -20.47 -15.83 13.93
C PRO A 139 -20.78 -15.60 12.45
N LYS A 140 -21.91 -16.14 12.01
CA LYS A 140 -22.31 -16.12 10.60
C LYS A 140 -22.40 -14.69 10.06
N GLU A 141 -22.88 -13.76 10.88
CA GLU A 141 -23.05 -12.36 10.52
C GLU A 141 -21.72 -11.70 10.12
N LEU A 142 -20.63 -12.03 10.83
CA LEU A 142 -19.28 -11.54 10.49
C LEU A 142 -18.75 -12.18 9.22
N SER A 143 -18.98 -13.49 9.07
CA SER A 143 -18.59 -14.22 7.86
C SER A 143 -19.31 -13.69 6.61
N ASP A 144 -20.62 -13.47 6.72
CA ASP A 144 -21.45 -12.92 5.64
C ASP A 144 -21.01 -11.52 5.23
N THR A 145 -20.61 -10.69 6.20
CA THR A 145 -20.10 -9.34 5.92
C THR A 145 -18.85 -9.40 5.02
N VAL A 146 -17.91 -10.28 5.33
CA VAL A 146 -16.69 -10.45 4.53
C VAL A 146 -17.00 -11.09 3.17
N LEU A 147 -17.86 -12.10 3.12
CA LEU A 147 -18.25 -12.78 1.87
C LEU A 147 -19.06 -11.90 0.92
N GLN A 148 -19.67 -10.82 1.42
CA GLN A 148 -20.38 -9.83 0.62
C GLN A 148 -19.48 -8.69 0.14
N MET A 149 -18.21 -8.63 0.56
CA MET A 149 -17.28 -7.62 0.06
C MET A 149 -17.05 -7.82 -1.45
N PRO A 150 -17.14 -6.76 -2.27
CA PRO A 150 -16.85 -6.86 -3.69
C PRO A 150 -15.43 -7.37 -3.92
N GLU A 151 -15.26 -8.33 -4.84
CA GLU A 151 -13.93 -8.89 -5.21
C GLU A 151 -12.92 -7.80 -5.60
N GLN A 152 -13.40 -6.71 -6.19
CA GLN A 152 -12.58 -5.55 -6.54
C GLN A 152 -11.89 -4.92 -5.32
N GLN A 153 -12.55 -4.89 -4.15
CA GLN A 153 -11.93 -4.37 -2.93
C GLN A 153 -10.79 -5.26 -2.41
N MET A 154 -10.73 -6.51 -2.86
CA MET A 154 -9.69 -7.47 -2.47
C MET A 154 -8.53 -7.52 -3.46
N ASN A 155 -8.65 -6.84 -4.61
CA ASN A 155 -7.63 -6.81 -5.63
C ASN A 155 -6.58 -5.72 -5.33
N PRO A 156 -5.30 -6.07 -5.11
CA PRO A 156 -4.25 -5.09 -4.80
C PRO A 156 -4.08 -3.99 -5.86
N ALA A 157 -4.42 -4.25 -7.11
CA ALA A 157 -4.32 -3.25 -8.16
C ALA A 157 -5.39 -2.15 -8.10
N GLU A 158 -6.50 -2.37 -7.38
CA GLU A 158 -7.47 -1.30 -7.14
C GLU A 158 -6.91 -0.23 -6.19
N GLN A 159 -6.02 -0.59 -5.27
CA GLN A 159 -5.27 0.40 -4.49
C GLN A 159 -4.36 1.25 -5.38
N LEU A 160 -3.74 0.65 -6.41
CA LEU A 160 -2.96 1.39 -7.39
C LEU A 160 -3.82 2.38 -8.19
N ASN A 161 -5.07 2.01 -8.50
CA ASN A 161 -6.02 2.92 -9.15
C ASN A 161 -6.30 4.17 -8.32
N GLN A 162 -6.45 4.01 -7.00
CA GLN A 162 -6.66 5.13 -6.09
C GLN A 162 -5.46 6.08 -6.08
N LEU A 163 -4.25 5.54 -6.19
CA LEU A 163 -3.02 6.35 -6.21
C LEU A 163 -2.81 7.11 -7.53
N LYS A 164 -3.59 6.83 -8.59
CA LYS A 164 -3.47 7.54 -9.89
C LYS A 164 -3.68 9.04 -9.77
N GLU A 165 -4.46 9.51 -8.80
CA GLU A 165 -4.67 10.95 -8.56
C GLU A 165 -3.40 11.71 -8.09
N PHE A 166 -2.35 10.95 -7.74
CA PHE A 166 -1.02 11.43 -7.38
C PHE A 166 0.02 11.08 -8.45
N ALA A 167 -0.39 10.69 -9.66
CA ALA A 167 0.53 10.28 -10.74
C ALA A 167 1.68 11.28 -10.97
N ASP A 168 1.38 12.58 -10.93
CA ASP A 168 2.37 13.65 -11.13
C ASP A 168 3.40 13.76 -9.99
N ASP A 169 3.10 13.19 -8.83
CA ASP A 169 3.95 13.21 -7.63
C ASP A 169 4.86 11.97 -7.54
N PHE A 170 4.71 11.00 -8.47
CA PHE A 170 5.56 9.80 -8.49
C PHE A 170 6.92 10.06 -9.15
N SER A 171 7.97 9.54 -8.51
CA SER A 171 9.21 9.22 -9.20
C SER A 171 9.03 7.90 -9.94
N PHE A 172 9.29 7.91 -11.25
CA PHE A 172 9.12 6.73 -12.11
C PHE A 172 10.48 6.24 -12.61
N LYS A 173 10.92 5.09 -12.12
CA LYS A 173 12.21 4.48 -12.43
C LYS A 173 12.06 3.06 -12.94
N GLN A 174 13.15 2.50 -13.46
CA GLN A 174 13.20 1.12 -13.91
C GLN A 174 14.57 0.48 -13.76
N ASP A 175 14.57 -0.83 -13.57
CA ASP A 175 15.75 -1.71 -13.75
C ASP A 175 15.53 -2.69 -14.92
N ASP A 176 16.34 -3.74 -15.05
CA ASP A 176 16.22 -4.70 -16.16
C ASP A 176 14.94 -5.56 -16.11
N ALA A 177 14.27 -5.66 -14.96
CA ALA A 177 13.13 -6.54 -14.71
C ALA A 177 11.85 -5.79 -14.31
N GLN A 178 11.95 -4.63 -13.67
CA GLN A 178 10.83 -3.98 -12.99
C GLN A 178 10.73 -2.48 -13.30
N TYR A 179 9.50 -1.97 -13.26
CA TYR A 179 9.23 -0.56 -13.01
C TYR A 179 9.16 -0.32 -11.51
N ILE A 180 9.70 0.81 -11.06
CA ILE A 180 9.79 1.21 -9.66
C ILE A 180 9.15 2.59 -9.53
N LEU A 181 8.03 2.64 -8.82
CA LEU A 181 7.24 3.83 -8.64
C LEU A 181 7.36 4.27 -7.19
N SER A 182 7.90 5.46 -6.94
CA SER A 182 8.06 5.98 -5.58
C SER A 182 7.23 7.24 -5.38
N LEU A 183 6.36 7.25 -4.39
CA LEU A 183 5.57 8.42 -3.99
C LEU A 183 6.01 8.84 -2.59
N LYS A 184 6.44 10.09 -2.44
CA LYS A 184 6.67 10.71 -1.13
C LYS A 184 5.64 11.80 -0.96
N ALA A 185 4.60 11.55 -0.16
CA ALA A 185 3.49 12.47 -0.03
C ALA A 185 3.34 12.99 1.40
N SER A 186 3.00 14.27 1.49
CA SER A 186 2.73 15.00 2.73
C SER A 186 1.80 16.19 2.42
N GLY A 187 1.22 16.79 3.46
CA GLY A 187 0.33 17.95 3.32
C GLY A 187 -1.16 17.59 3.18
N ASP A 188 -1.99 18.63 3.11
CA ASP A 188 -3.45 18.52 3.35
C ASP A 188 -4.18 17.61 2.35
N LYS A 189 -3.83 17.65 1.06
CA LYS A 189 -4.43 16.78 0.03
C LYS A 189 -4.23 15.30 0.38
N PHE A 190 -3.01 14.97 0.81
CA PHE A 190 -2.65 13.60 1.10
C PHE A 190 -3.16 13.13 2.48
N ASP A 191 -3.17 14.02 3.48
CA ASP A 191 -3.81 13.78 4.78
C ASP A 191 -5.32 13.46 4.61
N GLN A 192 -6.02 14.22 3.75
CA GLN A 192 -7.42 13.95 3.44
C GLN A 192 -7.61 12.60 2.74
N PHE A 193 -6.79 12.29 1.73
CA PHE A 193 -6.83 10.99 1.05
C PHE A 193 -6.65 9.82 2.01
N LEU A 194 -5.67 9.88 2.92
CA LEU A 194 -5.47 8.82 3.91
C LEU A 194 -6.62 8.72 4.91
N LYS A 195 -7.20 9.85 5.33
CA LYS A 195 -8.40 9.86 6.19
C LYS A 195 -9.59 9.20 5.51
N ASP A 196 -9.81 9.51 4.23
CA ASP A 196 -10.92 8.95 3.47
C ASP A 196 -10.76 7.43 3.29
N ASN A 197 -9.55 6.97 2.97
CA ASN A 197 -9.24 5.54 2.90
C ASN A 197 -9.39 4.84 4.27
N ALA A 198 -8.86 5.43 5.34
CA ALA A 198 -9.03 4.89 6.68
C ALA A 198 -10.52 4.78 7.07
N LYS A 199 -11.33 5.78 6.71
CA LYS A 199 -12.78 5.79 6.95
C LYS A 199 -13.49 4.68 6.16
N GLN A 200 -13.06 4.40 4.93
CA GLN A 200 -13.65 3.32 4.13
C GLN A 200 -13.43 1.94 4.75
N LEU A 201 -12.25 1.71 5.33
CA LEU A 201 -11.87 0.44 5.95
C LEU A 201 -12.47 0.22 7.35
N MET A 202 -13.01 1.27 7.97
CA MET A 202 -13.65 1.16 9.28
C MET A 202 -15.04 0.51 9.21
N PRO A 203 -15.48 -0.21 10.26
CA PRO A 203 -16.87 -0.61 10.41
C PRO A 203 -17.83 0.59 10.38
N ASP A 204 -19.02 0.45 9.79
CA ASP A 204 -19.99 1.54 9.62
C ASP A 204 -20.34 2.27 10.93
N GLN A 205 -20.41 1.52 12.03
CA GLN A 205 -20.67 2.05 13.38
C GLN A 205 -19.63 3.06 13.85
N LEU A 206 -18.40 3.00 13.33
CA LEU A 206 -17.31 3.92 13.67
C LEU A 206 -17.17 5.07 12.66
N LYS A 207 -17.77 4.98 11.48
CA LYS A 207 -17.67 6.01 10.42
C LYS A 207 -18.34 7.33 10.78
N GLU A 208 -19.29 7.32 11.70
CA GLU A 208 -20.04 8.51 12.16
C GLU A 208 -19.33 9.27 13.29
N ASN A 209 -18.23 8.74 13.84
CA ASN A 209 -17.51 9.40 14.93
C ASN A 209 -16.53 10.46 14.39
N GLU A 210 -17.06 11.65 14.09
CA GLU A 210 -16.29 12.78 13.54
C GLU A 210 -15.09 13.20 14.41
N GLU A 211 -15.18 13.07 15.74
CA GLU A 211 -14.07 13.43 16.64
C GLU A 211 -12.85 12.52 16.46
N LEU A 212 -13.05 11.23 16.17
CA LEU A 212 -11.97 10.31 15.87
C LEU A 212 -11.16 10.76 14.63
N PHE A 213 -11.86 11.18 13.58
CA PHE A 213 -11.25 11.59 12.31
C PHE A 213 -10.56 12.95 12.39
N ASN A 214 -11.16 13.90 13.10
CA ASN A 214 -10.61 15.24 13.25
C ASN A 214 -9.30 15.26 14.04
N ASN A 215 -9.11 14.29 14.93
CA ASN A 215 -7.89 14.14 15.74
C ASN A 215 -6.78 13.35 15.04
N LEU A 216 -7.07 12.66 13.94
CA LEU A 216 -6.09 11.95 13.14
C LEU A 216 -5.26 12.93 12.31
N LYS A 217 -3.94 12.80 12.34
CA LYS A 217 -3.03 13.60 11.52
C LYS A 217 -1.92 12.73 10.96
N PHE A 218 -1.81 12.72 9.64
CA PHE A 218 -0.72 12.04 8.94
C PHE A 218 0.41 13.04 8.67
N LYS A 219 1.63 12.68 9.07
CA LYS A 219 2.80 13.55 8.86
C LYS A 219 3.37 13.37 7.46
N ASN A 220 3.77 12.14 7.15
CA ASN A 220 4.38 11.75 5.89
C ASN A 220 3.96 10.33 5.56
N VAL A 221 3.91 10.01 4.28
CA VAL A 221 3.96 8.63 3.78
C VAL A 221 5.07 8.52 2.75
N GLU A 222 5.60 7.32 2.62
CA GLU A 222 6.39 6.93 1.46
C GLU A 222 5.79 5.62 0.95
N TYR A 223 5.54 5.53 -0.35
CA TYR A 223 5.17 4.31 -1.04
C TYR A 223 6.25 3.97 -2.06
N GLU A 224 6.63 2.71 -2.13
CA GLU A 224 7.46 2.19 -3.22
C GLU A 224 6.83 0.93 -3.82
N ILE A 225 6.48 1.00 -5.10
CA ILE A 225 5.73 -0.03 -5.81
C ILE A 225 6.60 -0.62 -6.92
N PHE A 226 6.73 -1.93 -6.95
CA PHE A 226 7.53 -2.67 -7.93
C PHE A 226 6.62 -3.50 -8.83
N ILE A 227 6.72 -3.26 -10.14
CA ILE A 227 5.85 -3.87 -11.15
C ILE A 227 6.72 -4.65 -12.13
N ASP A 228 6.43 -5.94 -12.34
CA ASP A 228 7.16 -6.76 -13.33
C ASP A 228 6.91 -6.26 -14.75
N LYS A 229 7.96 -6.08 -15.54
CA LYS A 229 7.83 -5.53 -16.91
C LYS A 229 7.13 -6.45 -17.90
N LYS A 230 7.14 -7.77 -17.66
CA LYS A 230 6.58 -8.77 -18.57
C LYS A 230 5.11 -9.03 -18.27
N THR A 231 4.79 -9.18 -16.99
CA THR A 231 3.42 -9.54 -16.56
C THR A 231 2.59 -8.34 -16.16
N PHE A 232 3.23 -7.22 -15.79
CA PHE A 232 2.60 -6.05 -15.17
C PHE A 232 1.97 -6.35 -13.81
N ASP A 233 2.36 -7.44 -13.16
CA ASP A 233 1.92 -7.73 -11.80
C ASP A 233 2.71 -6.89 -10.79
N ILE A 234 2.04 -6.46 -9.72
CA ILE A 234 2.69 -5.89 -8.56
C ILE A 234 3.42 -7.02 -7.83
N THR A 235 4.73 -6.88 -7.68
CA THR A 235 5.60 -7.89 -7.08
C THR A 235 6.04 -7.52 -5.67
N LYS A 236 6.03 -6.22 -5.33
CA LYS A 236 6.44 -5.71 -4.03
C LYS A 236 5.87 -4.31 -3.77
N LEU A 237 5.55 -4.05 -2.51
CA LEU A 237 5.14 -2.76 -1.95
C LEU A 237 5.98 -2.51 -0.69
N ASN A 238 6.58 -1.32 -0.57
CA ASN A 238 7.24 -0.84 0.67
C ASN A 238 6.58 0.44 1.18
#